data_AF-A0A7W3TCG3-F1
#
_entry.id   AF-A0A7W3TCG3-F1
#
_cell.length_a   1.000
_cell.length_b   1.000
_cell.length_c   1.000
_cell.angle_alpha   90.00
_cell.angle_beta   90.00
_cell.angle_gamma   90.00
#
_symmetry.space_group_name_H-M   'P 1'
#
loop_
_entity.id
_entity.type
_entity.pdbx_description
1 polymer ?
#
loop_
_entity_poly.entity_id
_entity_poly.type
_entity_poly.pdbx_seq_one_letter_code
_entity_poly.pdbx_strand_id
1 'polypeptide(L)'
;MGALALRPGEPSLWPLAALAAVVTLLALTGVLPRWPGLVHAVALPPLDLFTDLRILLARAPSQPVFLGGLVLALAVRITVLAALIPGPWRRRLRFAALYHLILLLPLLLAAQLDFMAQALLYARLFWAAIGFLAVVWLLAAPVPWQSAPEAPRLRTALARSWRRALRVEVLLPYIALLLGIGVLADLWPGLIPFLVPVSAAVTAGAILLLRRPPNGRPLLRGAVGALVLVVLAGVFVGTRTEADPGPRPDPRPGSIMLMSGINSGSGRGAIFETEVERLGYDCAHTFYFSYAGPGDGQPRGVARCPIVTGAPYVPEDTQRPVAEQVDAFVEQVRDLPRPLVVAAHSHAVWIAWQAIAEGRAPQVDALVLVGPFPESPVGYPPAGEDATGRVAGDLLRMLVPVADLMDFRFDADAPAALELLATPNAASEILAQPLPEDVRVLSVTSATDLPLMPNGWRLAGGSVEADVCPLRVPHPYLPIRPAFTREVNRFLDGEPPMPCPVWRDWGVPLSRPFGTPPDEA
;
A
#
# COMPACT_ATOMS: atom_id res chain seq x y z
N MET A 1 -24.40 -46.33 5.89
CA MET A 1 -23.84 -45.58 4.74
C MET A 1 -24.95 -45.34 3.73
N GLY A 2 -25.77 -44.31 3.94
CA GLY A 2 -26.79 -43.90 2.97
C GLY A 2 -26.26 -42.70 2.20
N ALA A 3 -25.98 -42.89 0.91
CA ALA A 3 -25.65 -41.78 0.02
C ALA A 3 -26.88 -40.87 -0.08
N LEU A 4 -26.81 -39.69 0.54
CA LEU A 4 -27.76 -38.59 0.32
C LEU A 4 -27.65 -38.21 -1.16
N ALA A 5 -28.54 -38.76 -1.98
CA ALA A 5 -28.72 -38.34 -3.35
C ALA A 5 -29.10 -36.85 -3.33
N LEU A 6 -28.21 -36.01 -3.86
CA LEU A 6 -28.45 -34.57 -4.08
C LEU A 6 -29.78 -34.40 -4.82
N ARG A 7 -30.66 -33.55 -4.29
CA ARG A 7 -31.93 -33.27 -4.97
C ARG A 7 -31.65 -32.66 -6.34
N PRO A 8 -32.45 -32.95 -7.38
CA PRO A 8 -32.34 -32.27 -8.66
C PRO A 8 -32.41 -30.75 -8.46
N GLY A 9 -31.31 -30.05 -8.69
CA GLY A 9 -31.20 -28.59 -8.51
C GLY A 9 -30.38 -28.11 -7.31
N GLU A 10 -29.90 -28.99 -6.42
CA GLU A 10 -28.95 -28.59 -5.38
C GLU A 10 -27.55 -28.35 -5.99
N PRO A 11 -26.91 -27.20 -5.67
CA PRO A 11 -25.63 -26.87 -6.24
C PRO A 11 -24.54 -27.79 -5.71
N SER A 12 -23.81 -28.41 -6.62
CA SER A 12 -22.59 -29.12 -6.29
C SER A 12 -21.53 -28.11 -5.87
N LEU A 13 -21.25 -28.02 -4.58
CA LEU A 13 -20.20 -27.17 -4.00
C LEU A 13 -18.81 -27.82 -4.01
N TRP A 14 -18.71 -29.09 -4.42
CA TRP A 14 -17.44 -29.80 -4.51
C TRP A 14 -16.38 -29.11 -5.38
N PRO A 15 -16.70 -28.35 -6.48
CA PRO A 15 -15.66 -27.67 -7.24
C PRO A 15 -14.89 -26.64 -6.40
N LEU A 16 -15.57 -25.98 -5.45
CA LEU A 16 -14.94 -25.05 -4.52
C LEU A 16 -14.07 -25.77 -3.49
N ALA A 17 -14.54 -26.91 -2.98
CA ALA A 17 -13.75 -27.76 -2.06
C ALA A 17 -12.50 -28.33 -2.74
N ALA A 18 -12.62 -28.79 -3.99
CA ALA A 18 -11.50 -29.26 -4.78
C ALA A 18 -10.49 -28.15 -5.05
N LEU A 19 -10.95 -26.94 -5.42
CA LEU A 19 -10.09 -25.79 -5.61
C LEU A 19 -9.37 -25.41 -4.30
N ALA A 20 -10.07 -25.40 -3.16
CA ALA A 20 -9.46 -25.14 -1.87
C ALA A 20 -8.38 -26.17 -1.52
N ALA A 21 -8.62 -27.46 -1.76
CA ALA A 21 -7.62 -28.51 -1.55
C ALA A 21 -6.39 -28.31 -2.45
N VAL A 22 -6.58 -27.97 -3.73
CA VAL A 22 -5.49 -27.68 -4.67
C VAL A 22 -4.69 -26.46 -4.22
N VAL A 23 -5.33 -25.33 -3.92
CA VAL A 23 -4.65 -24.11 -3.44
C VAL A 23 -3.88 -24.37 -2.14
N THR A 24 -4.47 -25.12 -1.21
CA THR A 24 -3.81 -25.53 0.05
C THR A 24 -2.57 -26.37 -0.25
N LEU A 25 -2.67 -27.37 -1.12
CA LEU A 25 -1.54 -28.22 -1.50
C LEU A 25 -0.43 -27.39 -2.15
N LEU A 26 -0.77 -26.52 -3.11
CA LEU A 26 0.20 -25.67 -3.80
C LEU A 26 0.91 -24.70 -2.83
N ALA A 27 0.20 -24.18 -1.82
CA ALA A 27 0.80 -23.37 -0.78
C ALA A 27 1.70 -24.19 0.16
N LEU A 28 1.28 -25.42 0.51
CA LEU A 28 2.09 -26.34 1.32
C LEU A 28 3.38 -26.77 0.59
N THR A 29 3.34 -26.92 -0.73
CA THR A 29 4.52 -27.27 -1.53
C THR A 29 5.35 -26.05 -1.99
N GLY A 30 4.95 -24.83 -1.63
CA GLY A 30 5.68 -23.60 -1.99
C GLY A 30 5.50 -23.15 -3.44
N VAL A 31 4.57 -23.75 -4.19
CA VAL A 31 4.26 -23.34 -5.58
C VAL A 31 3.48 -22.02 -5.58
N LEU A 32 2.58 -21.84 -4.61
CA LEU A 32 1.94 -20.55 -4.36
C LEU A 32 2.60 -19.86 -3.17
N PRO A 33 2.80 -18.53 -3.23
CA PRO A 33 3.35 -17.81 -2.10
C PRO A 33 2.45 -17.94 -0.87
N ARG A 34 3.05 -17.88 0.31
CA ARG A 34 2.33 -17.86 1.58
C ARG A 34 2.26 -16.43 2.09
N TRP A 35 1.14 -15.77 1.79
CA TRP A 35 0.86 -14.44 2.32
C TRP A 35 -0.61 -14.35 2.78
N PRO A 36 -0.99 -13.39 3.62
CA PRO A 36 -2.34 -13.28 4.16
C PRO A 36 -3.44 -13.22 3.09
N GLY A 37 -3.11 -12.69 1.91
CA GLY A 37 -4.05 -12.57 0.79
C GLY A 37 -4.32 -13.86 0.03
N LEU A 38 -3.63 -14.97 0.32
CA LEU A 38 -3.88 -16.26 -0.31
C LEU A 38 -5.31 -16.77 -0.06
N VAL A 39 -5.91 -16.40 1.07
CA VAL A 39 -7.29 -16.77 1.43
C VAL A 39 -8.33 -16.26 0.42
N HIS A 40 -7.96 -15.26 -0.38
CA HIS A 40 -8.79 -14.72 -1.46
C HIS A 40 -8.83 -15.62 -2.71
N ALA A 41 -7.92 -16.59 -2.85
CA ALA A 41 -7.88 -17.49 -4.01
C ALA A 41 -9.12 -18.40 -4.14
N VAL A 42 -9.94 -18.50 -3.10
CA VAL A 42 -11.22 -19.22 -3.08
C VAL A 42 -12.39 -18.31 -2.67
N ALA A 43 -12.19 -17.00 -2.77
CA ALA A 43 -13.22 -16.01 -2.50
C ALA A 43 -14.28 -15.98 -3.61
N LEU A 44 -15.38 -15.24 -3.38
CA LEU A 44 -16.32 -14.93 -4.44
C LEU A 44 -15.63 -14.17 -5.57
N PRO A 45 -15.88 -14.53 -6.84
CA PRO A 45 -15.42 -13.71 -7.94
C PRO A 45 -16.03 -12.31 -7.85
N PRO A 46 -15.31 -11.24 -8.22
CA PRO A 46 -14.01 -11.25 -8.91
C PRO A 46 -12.75 -11.33 -8.03
N LEU A 47 -12.89 -11.46 -6.70
CA LEU A 47 -11.73 -11.35 -5.80
C LEU A 47 -10.73 -12.51 -5.96
N ASP A 48 -11.21 -13.65 -6.42
CA ASP A 48 -10.39 -14.81 -6.76
C ASP A 48 -9.47 -14.54 -7.96
N LEU A 49 -10.00 -13.98 -9.05
CA LEU A 49 -9.20 -13.57 -10.22
C LEU A 49 -8.25 -12.43 -9.88
N PHE A 50 -8.67 -11.46 -9.05
CA PHE A 50 -7.75 -10.42 -8.54
C PHE A 50 -6.54 -11.02 -7.81
N THR A 51 -6.76 -12.11 -7.07
CA THR A 51 -5.69 -12.82 -6.36
C THR A 51 -4.74 -13.52 -7.32
N ASP A 52 -5.25 -14.17 -8.36
CA ASP A 52 -4.41 -14.77 -9.40
C ASP A 52 -3.56 -13.70 -10.10
N LEU A 53 -4.16 -12.55 -10.44
CA LEU A 53 -3.47 -11.46 -11.13
C LEU A 53 -2.35 -10.85 -10.28
N ARG A 54 -2.55 -10.67 -8.97
CA ARG A 54 -1.48 -10.22 -8.06
C ARG A 54 -0.31 -11.19 -8.06
N ILE A 55 -0.57 -12.49 -7.97
CA ILE A 55 0.50 -13.51 -8.02
C ILE A 55 1.21 -13.48 -9.37
N LEU A 56 0.45 -13.51 -10.47
CA LEU A 56 1.03 -13.56 -11.82
C LEU A 56 1.86 -12.32 -12.14
N LEU A 57 1.38 -11.13 -11.78
CA LEU A 57 2.11 -9.87 -11.97
C LEU A 57 3.41 -9.88 -11.16
N ALA A 58 3.34 -10.22 -9.87
CA ALA A 58 4.50 -10.20 -8.98
C ALA A 58 5.52 -11.31 -9.30
N ARG A 59 5.08 -12.48 -9.80
CA ARG A 59 5.95 -13.67 -9.89
C ARG A 59 6.33 -14.10 -11.30
N ALA A 60 5.65 -13.63 -12.35
CA ALA A 60 6.00 -14.07 -13.70
C ALA A 60 7.35 -13.49 -14.17
N PRO A 61 8.32 -14.34 -14.54
CA PRO A 61 9.64 -13.88 -14.98
C PRO A 61 9.66 -13.42 -16.45
N SER A 62 8.61 -13.75 -17.21
CA SER A 62 8.53 -13.44 -18.64
C SER A 62 7.09 -13.35 -19.12
N GLN A 63 6.89 -12.63 -20.23
CA GLN A 63 5.59 -12.48 -20.88
C GLN A 63 4.95 -13.83 -21.26
N PRO A 64 5.67 -14.82 -21.82
CA PRO A 64 5.08 -16.13 -22.11
C PRO A 64 4.59 -16.87 -20.86
N VAL A 65 5.34 -16.81 -19.75
CA VAL A 65 4.93 -17.44 -18.48
C VAL A 65 3.69 -16.76 -17.90
N PHE A 66 3.65 -15.42 -17.94
CA PHE A 66 2.46 -14.66 -17.53
C PHE A 66 1.24 -15.02 -18.36
N LEU A 67 1.35 -15.03 -19.69
CA LEU A 67 0.23 -15.36 -20.58
C LEU A 67 -0.24 -16.81 -20.39
N GLY A 68 0.69 -17.76 -20.25
CA GLY A 68 0.37 -19.16 -19.96
C GLY A 68 -0.34 -19.32 -18.61
N GLY A 69 0.17 -18.67 -17.57
CA GLY A 69 -0.43 -18.64 -16.24
C GLY A 69 -1.81 -17.98 -16.23
N LEU A 70 -1.98 -16.87 -16.95
CA LEU A 70 -3.26 -16.18 -17.09
C LEU A 70 -4.30 -17.05 -17.80
N VAL A 71 -3.93 -17.72 -18.90
CA VAL A 71 -4.82 -18.65 -19.60
C VAL A 71 -5.23 -19.80 -18.69
N LEU A 72 -4.29 -20.38 -17.93
CA LEU A 72 -4.58 -21.45 -16.98
C LEU A 72 -5.51 -20.97 -15.85
N ALA A 73 -5.21 -19.82 -15.23
CA ALA A 73 -6.04 -19.22 -14.20
C ALA A 73 -7.46 -18.98 -14.72
N LEU A 74 -7.61 -18.31 -15.88
CA LEU A 74 -8.92 -18.10 -16.50
C LEU A 74 -9.64 -19.41 -16.80
N ALA A 75 -8.97 -20.43 -17.34
CA ALA A 75 -9.58 -21.73 -17.60
C ALA A 75 -10.14 -22.37 -16.31
N VAL A 76 -9.37 -22.33 -15.22
CA VAL A 76 -9.80 -22.82 -13.89
C VAL A 76 -10.99 -22.01 -13.38
N ARG A 77 -10.88 -20.67 -13.34
CA ARG A 77 -11.94 -19.78 -12.82
C ARG A 77 -13.24 -19.88 -13.61
N ILE A 78 -13.15 -19.95 -14.94
CA ILE A 78 -14.30 -20.14 -15.83
C ILE A 78 -14.96 -21.49 -15.56
N THR A 79 -14.18 -22.56 -15.44
CA THR A 79 -14.69 -23.91 -15.20
C THR A 79 -15.35 -24.04 -13.84
N VAL A 80 -14.71 -23.53 -12.78
CA VAL A 80 -15.25 -23.52 -11.41
C VAL A 80 -16.54 -22.71 -11.36
N LEU A 81 -16.56 -21.49 -11.90
CA LEU A 81 -17.78 -20.67 -11.89
C LEU A 81 -18.91 -21.34 -12.70
N ALA A 82 -18.60 -21.91 -13.87
CA ALA A 82 -19.56 -22.62 -14.69
C ALA A 82 -20.12 -23.87 -14.00
N ALA A 83 -19.32 -24.58 -13.19
CA ALA A 83 -19.77 -25.72 -12.40
C ALA A 83 -20.71 -25.29 -11.26
N LEU A 84 -20.46 -24.11 -10.68
CA LEU A 84 -21.26 -23.60 -9.57
C LEU A 84 -22.63 -23.08 -10.04
N ILE A 85 -22.74 -22.35 -11.15
CA ILE A 85 -24.03 -21.76 -11.59
C ILE A 85 -24.99 -22.81 -12.22
N PRO A 86 -26.32 -22.62 -12.19
CA PRO A 86 -27.28 -23.55 -12.81
C PRO A 86 -27.44 -23.38 -14.34
N GLY A 87 -28.05 -24.37 -15.03
CA GLY A 87 -28.37 -24.35 -16.47
C GLY A 87 -27.61 -25.33 -17.41
N PRO A 88 -27.65 -25.17 -18.73
CA PRO A 88 -26.90 -26.05 -19.65
C PRO A 88 -25.40 -25.72 -19.65
N TRP A 89 -24.50 -26.72 -19.57
CA TRP A 89 -23.04 -26.54 -19.45
C TRP A 89 -22.44 -25.54 -20.45
N ARG A 90 -22.73 -25.67 -21.75
CA ARG A 90 -22.24 -24.76 -22.80
C ARG A 90 -22.65 -23.30 -22.55
N ARG A 91 -23.85 -23.06 -22.02
CA ARG A 91 -24.34 -21.70 -21.72
C ARG A 91 -23.67 -21.15 -20.46
N ARG A 92 -23.46 -22.00 -19.45
CA ARG A 92 -22.73 -21.64 -18.21
C ARG A 92 -21.28 -21.26 -18.50
N LEU A 93 -20.58 -22.03 -19.34
CA LEU A 93 -19.22 -21.73 -19.77
C LEU A 93 -19.15 -20.39 -20.49
N ARG A 94 -20.04 -20.14 -21.45
CA ARG A 94 -20.09 -18.83 -22.15
C ARG A 94 -20.35 -17.67 -21.18
N PHE A 95 -21.27 -17.85 -20.23
CA PHE A 95 -21.54 -16.86 -19.20
C PHE A 95 -20.29 -16.57 -18.35
N ALA A 96 -19.65 -17.63 -17.83
CA ALA A 96 -18.48 -17.51 -16.98
C ALA A 96 -17.28 -16.92 -17.73
N ALA A 97 -17.07 -17.30 -18.99
CA ALA A 97 -16.04 -16.73 -19.86
C ALA A 97 -16.27 -15.22 -20.08
N LEU A 98 -17.47 -14.82 -20.51
CA LEU A 98 -17.78 -13.40 -20.71
C LEU A 98 -17.65 -12.59 -19.42
N TYR A 99 -18.08 -13.15 -18.29
CA TYR A 99 -17.96 -12.51 -16.98
C TYR A 99 -16.50 -12.22 -16.61
N HIS A 100 -15.60 -13.21 -16.71
CA HIS A 100 -14.18 -13.00 -16.39
C HIS A 100 -13.47 -12.13 -17.42
N LEU A 101 -13.77 -12.28 -18.72
CA LEU A 101 -13.16 -11.45 -19.76
C LEU A 101 -13.50 -9.96 -19.61
N ILE A 102 -14.73 -9.62 -19.21
CA ILE A 102 -15.13 -8.24 -18.94
C ILE A 102 -14.40 -7.67 -17.71
N LEU A 103 -14.19 -8.49 -16.69
CA LEU A 103 -13.57 -8.06 -15.44
C LEU A 103 -12.04 -8.11 -15.47
N LEU A 104 -11.45 -8.81 -16.44
CA LEU A 104 -10.01 -8.99 -16.54
C LEU A 104 -9.26 -7.66 -16.54
N LEU A 105 -9.64 -6.72 -17.42
CA LEU A 105 -8.94 -5.44 -17.54
C LEU A 105 -9.07 -4.56 -16.27
N PRO A 106 -10.27 -4.34 -15.70
CA PRO A 106 -10.39 -3.64 -14.41
C PRO A 106 -9.57 -4.29 -13.28
N LEU A 107 -9.60 -5.62 -13.17
CA LEU A 107 -8.85 -6.29 -12.10
C LEU A 107 -7.34 -6.28 -12.34
N LEU A 108 -6.90 -6.34 -13.59
CA LEU A 108 -5.49 -6.19 -13.96
C LEU A 108 -4.98 -4.80 -13.60
N LEU A 109 -5.77 -3.76 -13.89
CA LEU A 109 -5.46 -2.40 -13.46
C LEU A 109 -5.39 -2.29 -11.93
N ALA A 110 -6.36 -2.83 -11.21
CA ALA A 110 -6.35 -2.81 -9.75
C ALA A 110 -5.11 -3.52 -9.18
N ALA A 111 -4.76 -4.70 -9.72
CA ALA A 111 -3.60 -5.48 -9.28
C ALA A 111 -2.28 -4.78 -9.63
N GLN A 112 -2.20 -4.13 -10.79
CA GLN A 112 -1.03 -3.36 -11.20
C GLN A 112 -0.84 -2.10 -10.34
N LEU A 113 -1.91 -1.38 -10.01
CA LEU A 113 -1.84 -0.22 -9.13
C LEU A 113 -1.40 -0.62 -7.71
N ASP A 114 -1.87 -1.77 -7.22
CA ASP A 114 -1.43 -2.34 -5.94
C ASP A 114 0.06 -2.72 -5.97
N PHE A 115 0.52 -3.38 -7.03
CA PHE A 115 1.93 -3.69 -7.25
C PHE A 115 2.78 -2.41 -7.26
N MET A 116 2.41 -1.41 -8.07
CA MET A 116 3.11 -0.13 -8.15
C MET A 116 3.14 0.59 -6.79
N ALA A 117 2.06 0.51 -6.02
CA ALA A 117 2.02 1.12 -4.71
C ALA A 117 3.04 0.52 -3.75
N GLN A 118 3.21 -0.81 -3.76
CA GLN A 118 4.17 -1.53 -2.92
C GLN A 118 5.61 -1.33 -3.43
N ALA A 119 5.83 -1.44 -4.74
CA ALA A 119 7.15 -1.29 -5.35
C ALA A 119 7.69 0.15 -5.25
N LEU A 120 6.84 1.16 -5.40
CA LEU A 120 7.22 2.58 -5.36
C LEU A 120 6.95 3.24 -4.00
N LEU A 121 6.47 2.47 -3.02
CA LEU A 121 6.08 2.96 -1.69
C LEU A 121 5.09 4.13 -1.74
N TYR A 122 4.14 4.10 -2.68
CA TYR A 122 3.22 5.20 -2.95
C TYR A 122 1.79 4.90 -2.49
N ALA A 123 1.48 5.29 -1.25
CA ALA A 123 0.22 4.96 -0.56
C ALA A 123 -1.05 5.39 -1.29
N ARG A 124 -1.00 6.47 -2.08
CA ARG A 124 -2.16 6.94 -2.86
C ARG A 124 -2.59 5.91 -3.90
N LEU A 125 -1.65 5.23 -4.54
CA LEU A 125 -1.96 4.16 -5.50
C LEU A 125 -2.60 2.96 -4.81
N PHE A 126 -2.12 2.60 -3.61
CA PHE A 126 -2.71 1.51 -2.82
C PHE A 126 -4.18 1.81 -2.52
N TRP A 127 -4.48 2.96 -1.92
CA TRP A 127 -5.86 3.32 -1.56
C TRP A 127 -6.76 3.49 -2.80
N ALA A 128 -6.22 3.98 -3.92
CA ALA A 128 -6.95 4.02 -5.18
C ALA A 128 -7.27 2.61 -5.72
N ALA A 129 -6.30 1.68 -5.67
CA ALA A 129 -6.47 0.29 -6.07
C ALA A 129 -7.54 -0.41 -5.23
N ILE A 130 -7.48 -0.28 -3.90
CA ILE A 130 -8.46 -0.87 -2.98
C ILE A 130 -9.85 -0.26 -3.17
N GLY A 131 -9.95 1.07 -3.30
CA GLY A 131 -11.21 1.74 -3.57
C GLY A 131 -11.84 1.28 -4.89
N PHE A 132 -11.03 1.18 -5.94
CA PHE A 132 -11.48 0.70 -7.25
C PHE A 132 -11.89 -0.78 -7.21
N LEU A 133 -11.09 -1.65 -6.57
CA LEU A 133 -11.42 -3.05 -6.36
C LEU A 133 -12.73 -3.21 -5.60
N ALA A 134 -12.95 -2.44 -4.53
CA ALA A 134 -14.18 -2.49 -3.74
C ALA A 134 -15.40 -2.15 -4.60
N VAL A 135 -15.31 -1.14 -5.46
CA VAL A 135 -16.39 -0.78 -6.41
C VAL A 135 -16.63 -1.92 -7.41
N VAL A 136 -15.59 -2.43 -8.08
CA VAL A 136 -15.70 -3.53 -9.04
C VAL A 136 -16.32 -4.76 -8.37
N TRP A 137 -15.86 -5.10 -7.17
CA TRP A 137 -16.34 -6.24 -6.41
C TRP A 137 -17.82 -6.10 -6.02
N LEU A 138 -18.24 -4.95 -5.47
CA LEU A 138 -19.64 -4.70 -5.12
C LEU A 138 -20.57 -4.80 -6.33
N LEU A 139 -20.12 -4.32 -7.50
CA LEU A 139 -20.91 -4.35 -8.74
C LEU A 139 -20.99 -5.75 -9.35
N ALA A 140 -19.91 -6.53 -9.28
CA ALA A 140 -19.76 -7.78 -10.02
C ALA A 140 -20.03 -9.06 -9.20
N ALA A 141 -19.61 -9.11 -7.93
CA ALA A 141 -19.72 -10.28 -7.07
C ALA A 141 -21.12 -10.92 -6.97
N PRO A 142 -22.22 -10.16 -6.90
CA PRO A 142 -23.56 -10.76 -6.82
C PRO A 142 -24.03 -11.33 -8.17
N VAL A 143 -23.46 -10.89 -9.30
CA VAL A 143 -24.00 -11.09 -10.65
C VAL A 143 -24.14 -12.57 -11.03
N PRO A 144 -23.14 -13.45 -10.88
CA PRO A 144 -23.25 -14.86 -11.31
C PRO A 144 -24.43 -15.58 -10.66
N TRP A 145 -24.75 -15.20 -9.43
CA TRP A 145 -25.76 -15.83 -8.59
C TRP A 145 -27.19 -15.32 -8.84
N GLN A 146 -27.34 -14.23 -9.59
CA GLN A 146 -28.64 -13.70 -10.01
C GLN A 146 -29.09 -14.18 -11.40
N SER A 147 -28.32 -15.07 -12.04
CA SER A 147 -28.64 -15.62 -13.36
C SER A 147 -29.89 -16.53 -13.33
N ALA A 148 -30.65 -16.59 -14.43
CA ALA A 148 -31.79 -17.52 -14.52
C ALA A 148 -31.26 -18.94 -14.78
N PRO A 149 -31.82 -19.97 -14.11
CA PRO A 149 -31.39 -21.36 -14.29
C PRO A 149 -31.45 -21.84 -15.75
N GLU A 150 -32.48 -21.46 -16.50
CA GLU A 150 -32.71 -22.00 -17.85
C GLU A 150 -31.93 -21.26 -18.95
N ALA A 151 -31.60 -19.99 -18.72
CA ALA A 151 -30.97 -19.12 -19.69
C ALA A 151 -30.06 -18.10 -18.99
N PRO A 152 -28.84 -18.50 -18.56
CA PRO A 152 -27.89 -17.57 -17.96
C PRO A 152 -27.47 -16.53 -19.00
N ARG A 153 -27.84 -15.27 -18.77
CA ARG A 153 -27.46 -14.11 -19.58
C ARG A 153 -26.90 -13.02 -18.67
N LEU A 154 -25.70 -12.54 -18.98
CA LEU A 154 -24.99 -11.56 -18.15
C LEU A 154 -25.79 -10.27 -17.96
N ARG A 155 -26.30 -9.69 -19.04
CA ARG A 155 -27.14 -8.46 -18.99
C ARG A 155 -28.34 -8.61 -18.06
N THR A 156 -29.04 -9.74 -18.13
CA THR A 156 -30.22 -9.99 -17.29
C THR A 156 -29.85 -10.23 -15.82
N ALA A 157 -28.71 -10.87 -15.57
CA ALA A 157 -28.18 -11.10 -14.23
C ALA A 157 -27.73 -9.77 -13.58
N LEU A 158 -27.05 -8.91 -14.32
CA LEU A 158 -26.65 -7.57 -13.89
C LEU A 158 -27.88 -6.71 -13.52
N ALA A 159 -28.86 -6.64 -14.42
CA ALA A 159 -30.09 -5.88 -14.17
C ALA A 159 -30.89 -6.44 -12.97
N ARG A 160 -30.85 -7.75 -12.73
CA ARG A 160 -31.44 -8.36 -11.53
C ARG A 160 -30.66 -8.02 -10.26
N SER A 161 -29.34 -8.04 -10.33
CA SER A 161 -28.48 -7.66 -9.21
C SER A 161 -28.76 -6.22 -8.77
N TRP A 162 -28.79 -5.28 -9.72
CA TRP A 162 -29.09 -3.87 -9.46
C TRP A 162 -30.46 -3.67 -8.81
N ARG A 163 -31.51 -4.27 -9.38
CA ARG A 163 -32.88 -4.21 -8.81
C ARG A 163 -33.00 -4.85 -7.42
N ARG A 164 -32.07 -5.72 -7.06
CA ARG A 164 -31.98 -6.37 -5.74
C ARG A 164 -30.93 -5.69 -4.85
N ALA A 165 -30.60 -4.43 -5.12
CA ALA A 165 -29.65 -3.62 -4.37
C ALA A 165 -28.28 -4.30 -4.19
N LEU A 166 -27.80 -4.97 -5.26
CA LEU A 166 -26.51 -5.67 -5.31
C LEU A 166 -26.33 -6.75 -4.22
N ARG A 167 -27.39 -7.13 -3.51
CA ARG A 167 -27.32 -8.06 -2.38
C ARG A 167 -26.32 -7.63 -1.30
N VAL A 168 -26.23 -6.33 -1.02
CA VAL A 168 -25.33 -5.78 0.01
C VAL A 168 -25.53 -6.42 1.38
N GLU A 169 -26.72 -6.92 1.68
CA GLU A 169 -27.02 -7.63 2.92
C GLU A 169 -26.27 -8.96 3.08
N VAL A 170 -25.76 -9.53 1.98
CA VAL A 170 -24.91 -10.73 1.99
C VAL A 170 -23.44 -10.33 1.79
N LEU A 171 -23.17 -9.37 0.90
CA LEU A 171 -21.81 -8.97 0.56
C LEU A 171 -21.08 -8.32 1.75
N LEU A 172 -21.73 -7.41 2.50
CA LEU A 172 -21.07 -6.72 3.62
C LEU A 172 -20.65 -7.68 4.75
N PRO A 173 -21.52 -8.60 5.25
CA PRO A 173 -21.07 -9.60 6.21
C PRO A 173 -20.01 -10.55 5.66
N TYR A 174 -20.11 -10.93 4.38
CA TYR A 174 -19.14 -11.81 3.74
C TYR A 174 -17.74 -11.19 3.68
N ILE A 175 -17.63 -9.93 3.22
CA ILE A 175 -16.32 -9.28 3.16
C ILE A 175 -15.76 -9.03 4.57
N ALA A 176 -16.61 -8.74 5.56
CA ALA A 176 -16.17 -8.62 6.95
C ALA A 176 -15.60 -9.95 7.50
N LEU A 177 -16.21 -11.09 7.20
CA LEU A 177 -15.66 -12.40 7.56
C LEU A 177 -14.35 -12.69 6.84
N LEU A 178 -14.26 -12.34 5.55
CA LEU A 178 -13.04 -12.53 4.77
C LEU A 178 -11.89 -11.64 5.28
N LEU A 179 -12.18 -10.40 5.67
CA LEU A 179 -11.26 -9.50 6.36
C LEU A 179 -10.77 -10.12 7.67
N GLY A 180 -11.68 -10.68 8.47
CA GLY A 180 -11.33 -11.38 9.71
C GLY A 180 -10.38 -12.55 9.44
N ILE A 181 -10.66 -13.37 8.42
CA ILE A 181 -9.77 -14.47 8.01
C ILE A 181 -8.40 -13.96 7.57
N GLY A 182 -8.35 -12.87 6.78
CA GLY A 182 -7.10 -12.24 6.35
C GLY A 182 -6.28 -11.70 7.53
N VAL A 183 -6.94 -11.07 8.50
CA VAL A 183 -6.30 -10.63 9.75
C VAL A 183 -5.75 -11.80 10.56
N LEU A 184 -6.51 -12.90 10.69
CA LEU A 184 -6.01 -14.12 11.34
C LEU A 184 -4.79 -14.68 10.60
N ALA A 185 -4.81 -14.65 9.26
CA ALA A 185 -3.70 -15.11 8.43
C ALA A 185 -2.44 -14.25 8.60
N ASP A 186 -2.60 -12.94 8.86
CA ASP A 186 -1.52 -12.01 9.12
C ASP A 186 -0.91 -12.20 10.52
N LEU A 187 -1.76 -12.29 11.54
CA LEU A 187 -1.33 -12.47 12.94
C LEU A 187 -0.70 -13.85 13.18
N TRP A 188 -1.11 -14.87 12.42
CA TRP A 188 -0.59 -16.23 12.52
C TRP A 188 -0.23 -16.81 11.14
N PRO A 189 0.92 -16.44 10.56
CA PRO A 189 1.30 -16.85 9.20
C PRO A 189 1.35 -18.38 9.00
N GLY A 190 1.66 -19.14 10.04
CA GLY A 190 1.62 -20.61 10.02
C GLY A 190 0.24 -21.21 9.72
N LEU A 191 -0.85 -20.45 9.91
CA LEU A 191 -2.21 -20.86 9.62
C LEU A 191 -2.64 -20.59 8.18
N ILE A 192 -1.88 -19.82 7.39
CA ILE A 192 -2.26 -19.37 6.04
C ILE A 192 -2.81 -20.52 5.16
N PRO A 193 -2.14 -21.68 5.01
CA PRO A 193 -2.65 -22.76 4.17
C PRO A 193 -3.97 -23.34 4.70
N PHE A 194 -4.14 -23.42 6.02
CA PHE A 194 -5.31 -23.99 6.68
C PHE A 194 -6.51 -23.05 6.72
N LEU A 195 -6.29 -21.75 6.53
CA LEU A 195 -7.35 -20.75 6.40
C LEU A 195 -7.98 -20.73 5.00
N VAL A 196 -7.35 -21.32 3.99
CA VAL A 196 -7.92 -21.45 2.64
C VAL A 196 -9.21 -22.28 2.65
N PRO A 197 -9.27 -23.50 3.24
CA PRO A 197 -10.52 -24.24 3.41
C PRO A 197 -11.60 -23.48 4.20
N VAL A 198 -11.20 -22.70 5.21
CA VAL A 198 -12.13 -21.86 6.00
C VAL A 198 -12.75 -20.77 5.13
N SER A 199 -11.92 -20.07 4.34
CA SER A 199 -12.37 -19.09 3.35
C SER A 199 -13.33 -19.71 2.32
N ALA A 200 -13.01 -20.92 1.84
CA ALA A 200 -13.90 -21.66 0.94
C ALA A 200 -15.26 -22.00 1.58
N ALA A 201 -15.30 -22.36 2.86
CA ALA A 201 -16.55 -22.60 3.59
C ALA A 201 -17.39 -21.32 3.73
N VAL A 202 -16.75 -20.19 4.03
CA VAL A 202 -17.41 -18.86 4.09
C VAL A 202 -17.95 -18.46 2.71
N THR A 203 -17.16 -18.65 1.64
CA THR A 203 -17.57 -18.44 0.25
C THR A 203 -18.76 -19.32 -0.12
N ALA A 204 -18.74 -20.61 0.24
CA ALA A 204 -19.84 -21.53 0.01
C ALA A 204 -21.15 -21.03 0.67
N GLY A 205 -21.07 -20.60 1.93
CA GLY A 205 -22.19 -19.99 2.64
C GLY A 205 -22.74 -18.76 1.93
N ALA A 206 -21.87 -17.86 1.47
CA ALA A 206 -22.27 -16.66 0.72
C ALA A 206 -22.93 -17.01 -0.63
N ILE A 207 -22.40 -18.00 -1.37
CA ILE A 207 -23.01 -18.51 -2.61
C ILE A 207 -24.45 -18.99 -2.36
N LEU A 208 -24.66 -19.77 -1.29
CA LEU A 208 -25.99 -20.28 -0.94
C LEU A 208 -26.97 -19.14 -0.60
N LEU A 209 -26.50 -18.12 0.12
CA LEU A 209 -27.30 -16.94 0.46
C LEU A 209 -27.61 -16.06 -0.76
N LEU A 210 -26.64 -15.86 -1.66
CA LEU A 210 -26.79 -15.03 -2.87
C LEU A 210 -27.76 -15.64 -3.88
N ARG A 211 -27.95 -16.97 -3.88
CA ARG A 211 -28.93 -17.64 -4.74
C ARG A 211 -30.36 -17.53 -4.24
N ARG A 212 -30.54 -17.44 -2.92
CA ARG A 212 -31.88 -17.28 -2.34
C ARG A 212 -32.50 -15.95 -2.79
N PRO A 213 -33.83 -15.87 -2.93
CA PRO A 213 -34.50 -14.60 -3.13
C PRO A 213 -34.16 -13.64 -1.97
N PRO A 214 -34.03 -12.33 -2.21
CA PRO A 214 -33.78 -11.38 -1.14
C PRO A 214 -34.99 -11.38 -0.19
N ASN A 215 -34.73 -11.50 1.11
CA ASN A 215 -35.80 -11.38 2.11
C ASN A 215 -36.27 -9.91 2.17
N GLY A 216 -37.57 -9.61 2.22
CA GLY A 216 -38.08 -8.25 2.48
C GLY A 216 -37.78 -7.19 1.41
N ARG A 217 -37.52 -5.94 1.83
CA ARG A 217 -37.38 -4.74 0.96
C ARG A 217 -35.91 -4.49 0.57
N PRO A 218 -35.44 -4.85 -0.63
CA PRO A 218 -34.03 -4.77 -1.01
C PRO A 218 -33.50 -3.33 -1.03
N LEU A 219 -34.30 -2.36 -1.50
CA LEU A 219 -33.91 -0.95 -1.56
C LEU A 219 -33.64 -0.36 -0.17
N LEU A 220 -34.46 -0.71 0.83
CA LEU A 220 -34.25 -0.27 2.21
C LEU A 220 -32.93 -0.78 2.77
N ARG A 221 -32.59 -2.05 2.51
CA ARG A 221 -31.31 -2.63 2.95
C ARG A 221 -30.12 -2.04 2.22
N GLY A 222 -30.27 -1.76 0.92
CA GLY A 222 -29.32 -0.97 0.15
C GLY A 222 -29.05 0.37 0.79
N ALA A 223 -30.11 1.11 1.14
CA ALA A 223 -30.00 2.40 1.82
C ALA A 223 -29.37 2.31 3.21
N VAL A 224 -29.71 1.29 4.01
CA VAL A 224 -29.09 1.06 5.32
C VAL A 224 -27.60 0.72 5.16
N GLY A 225 -27.22 -0.14 4.21
CA GLY A 225 -25.82 -0.45 3.94
C GLY A 225 -25.03 0.79 3.50
N ALA A 226 -25.59 1.59 2.60
CA ALA A 226 -24.99 2.85 2.19
C ALA A 226 -24.87 3.83 3.37
N LEU A 227 -25.90 3.94 4.21
CA LEU A 227 -25.86 4.77 5.42
C LEU A 227 -24.78 4.31 6.38
N VAL A 228 -24.62 3.00 6.62
CA VAL A 228 -23.55 2.46 7.46
C VAL A 228 -22.18 2.83 6.91
N LEU A 229 -21.95 2.68 5.59
CA LEU A 229 -20.69 3.08 4.97
C LEU A 229 -20.43 4.58 5.08
N VAL A 230 -21.46 5.42 4.89
CA VAL A 230 -21.37 6.88 5.05
C VAL A 230 -21.10 7.26 6.51
N VAL A 231 -21.75 6.60 7.48
CA VAL A 231 -21.51 6.83 8.90
C VAL A 231 -20.08 6.40 9.27
N LEU A 232 -19.60 5.25 8.80
CA LEU A 232 -18.23 4.81 9.04
C LEU A 232 -17.21 5.78 8.44
N ALA A 233 -17.43 6.24 7.21
CA ALA A 233 -16.60 7.26 6.56
C ALA A 233 -16.66 8.58 7.34
N GLY A 234 -17.85 9.01 7.77
CA GLY A 234 -18.07 10.22 8.55
C GLY A 234 -17.41 10.16 9.93
N VAL A 235 -17.48 9.02 10.63
CA VAL A 235 -16.77 8.79 11.90
C VAL A 235 -15.27 8.79 11.67
N PHE A 236 -14.78 8.14 10.61
CA PHE A 236 -13.36 8.16 10.28
C PHE A 236 -12.89 9.60 10.04
N VAL A 237 -13.58 10.39 9.21
CA VAL A 237 -13.22 11.78 8.95
C VAL A 237 -13.38 12.65 10.20
N GLY A 238 -14.50 12.53 10.92
CA GLY A 238 -14.83 13.35 12.09
C GLY A 238 -13.95 13.10 13.32
N THR A 239 -13.36 11.91 13.43
CA THR A 239 -12.36 11.59 14.48
C THR A 239 -10.94 12.01 14.10
N ARG A 240 -10.74 12.65 12.94
CA ARG A 240 -9.48 13.29 12.58
C ARG A 240 -9.36 14.59 13.35
N THR A 241 -8.98 14.49 14.63
CA THR A 241 -8.66 15.67 15.42
C THR A 241 -7.41 16.34 14.84
N GLU A 242 -7.55 17.58 14.38
CA GLU A 242 -6.37 18.41 14.17
C GLU A 242 -5.78 18.69 15.54
N ALA A 243 -4.55 18.21 15.74
CA ALA A 243 -3.81 18.52 16.95
C ALA A 243 -3.64 20.04 17.04
N ASP A 244 -3.81 20.60 18.24
CA ASP A 244 -3.27 21.93 18.53
C ASP A 244 -1.73 21.86 18.36
N PRO A 245 -1.10 22.71 17.53
CA PRO A 245 0.36 22.73 17.42
C PRO A 245 1.04 23.05 18.76
N GLY A 246 0.30 23.58 19.74
CA GLY A 246 0.81 24.02 21.02
C GLY A 246 1.36 25.45 20.95
N PRO A 247 1.80 26.00 22.09
CA PRO A 247 2.51 27.28 22.11
C PRO A 247 3.80 27.19 21.29
N ARG A 248 4.26 28.33 20.77
CA ARG A 248 5.60 28.38 20.16
C ARG A 248 6.64 28.16 21.26
N PRO A 249 7.63 27.28 21.03
CA PRO A 249 8.72 27.09 21.98
C PRO A 249 9.60 28.34 22.03
N ASP A 250 10.41 28.44 23.09
CA ASP A 250 11.50 29.42 23.15
C ASP A 250 12.53 29.16 22.02
N PRO A 251 13.28 30.18 21.58
CA PRO A 251 14.31 30.00 20.57
C PRO A 251 15.31 28.91 20.95
N ARG A 252 15.53 27.95 20.05
CA ARG A 252 16.46 26.84 20.24
C ARG A 252 17.87 27.22 19.77
N PRO A 253 18.92 26.71 20.41
CA PRO A 253 20.29 26.89 19.94
C PRO A 253 20.54 26.08 18.65
N GLY A 254 21.54 26.49 17.88
CA GLY A 254 22.01 25.75 16.72
C GLY A 254 21.20 26.01 15.46
N SER A 255 21.01 24.99 14.62
CA SER A 255 20.34 25.13 13.33
C SER A 255 19.51 23.91 12.95
N ILE A 256 18.62 24.10 11.97
CA ILE A 256 17.82 23.04 11.37
C ILE A 256 18.05 23.01 9.85
N MET A 257 18.26 21.81 9.30
CA MET A 257 18.25 21.57 7.86
C MET A 257 17.02 20.77 7.45
N LEU A 258 16.29 21.27 6.45
CA LEU A 258 15.10 20.62 5.90
C LEU A 258 15.44 19.94 4.56
N MET A 259 15.10 18.66 4.41
CA MET A 259 15.36 17.86 3.22
C MET A 259 14.06 17.27 2.65
N SER A 260 13.77 17.56 1.38
CA SER A 260 12.58 17.09 0.68
C SER A 260 12.80 15.74 0.02
N GLY A 261 11.74 14.99 -0.25
CA GLY A 261 11.82 13.67 -0.89
C GLY A 261 12.05 13.68 -2.40
N ILE A 262 11.92 12.50 -3.01
CA ILE A 262 12.08 12.28 -4.45
C ILE A 262 11.08 13.12 -5.28
N ASN A 263 11.47 13.47 -6.51
CA ASN A 263 10.69 14.30 -7.42
C ASN A 263 10.35 15.70 -6.84
N SER A 264 11.18 16.19 -5.92
CA SER A 264 11.09 17.57 -5.42
C SER A 264 12.02 18.52 -6.20
N GLY A 265 11.93 19.81 -5.92
CA GLY A 265 12.79 20.83 -6.52
C GLY A 265 13.06 21.93 -5.50
N SER A 266 13.98 22.83 -5.82
CA SER A 266 14.28 23.98 -4.97
C SER A 266 13.01 24.74 -4.55
N GLY A 267 12.78 24.82 -3.23
CA GLY A 267 11.62 25.50 -2.66
C GLY A 267 10.28 24.86 -3.02
N ARG A 268 10.25 23.58 -3.42
CA ARG A 268 9.04 22.84 -3.78
C ARG A 268 8.92 21.56 -2.95
N GLY A 269 7.74 21.33 -2.38
CA GLY A 269 7.45 20.20 -1.51
C GLY A 269 7.03 20.67 -0.13
N ALA A 270 6.19 19.90 0.55
CA ALA A 270 5.57 20.36 1.79
C ALA A 270 6.58 20.58 2.92
N ILE A 271 7.73 19.88 2.93
CA ILE A 271 8.73 20.14 3.98
C ILE A 271 9.26 21.58 3.94
N PHE A 272 9.30 22.21 2.76
CA PHE A 272 9.71 23.62 2.65
C PHE A 272 8.70 24.57 3.32
N GLU A 273 7.42 24.19 3.39
CA GLU A 273 6.35 24.98 4.01
C GLU A 273 6.32 24.88 5.55
N THR A 274 7.17 24.02 6.14
CA THR A 274 7.28 23.82 7.59
C THR A 274 7.47 25.16 8.30
N GLU A 275 6.61 25.45 9.28
CA GLU A 275 6.71 26.65 10.11
C GLU A 275 7.83 26.48 11.13
N VAL A 276 9.07 26.74 10.71
CA VAL A 276 10.29 26.55 11.53
C VAL A 276 10.28 27.36 12.82
N GLU A 277 9.58 28.51 12.86
CA GLU A 277 9.42 29.28 14.10
C GLU A 277 8.60 28.52 15.15
N ARG A 278 7.71 27.61 14.72
CA ARG A 278 6.99 26.72 15.65
C ARG A 278 7.85 25.55 16.13
N LEU A 279 9.00 25.32 15.51
CA LEU A 279 10.02 24.39 15.98
C LEU A 279 11.10 25.10 16.82
N GLY A 280 11.01 26.42 16.96
CA GLY A 280 11.95 27.23 17.75
C GLY A 280 13.15 27.76 16.96
N TYR A 281 13.12 27.70 15.63
CA TYR A 281 14.18 28.22 14.76
C TYR A 281 13.71 29.44 13.99
N ASP A 282 14.61 30.41 13.80
CA ASP A 282 14.39 31.53 12.88
C ASP A 282 14.98 31.24 11.49
N CYS A 283 14.79 32.18 10.56
CA CYS A 283 15.32 32.02 9.20
C CYS A 283 16.83 32.13 9.07
N ALA A 284 17.54 32.69 10.05
CA ALA A 284 19.01 32.73 10.03
C ALA A 284 19.61 31.36 10.40
N HIS A 285 18.86 30.56 11.16
CA HIS A 285 19.24 29.23 11.61
C HIS A 285 18.52 28.09 10.87
N THR A 286 17.86 28.40 9.74
CA THR A 286 17.15 27.43 8.91
C THR A 286 17.83 27.28 7.56
N PHE A 287 18.22 26.05 7.25
CA PHE A 287 18.88 25.66 6.01
C PHE A 287 18.02 24.67 5.22
N TYR A 288 18.23 24.62 3.91
CA TYR A 288 17.52 23.72 3.02
C TYR A 288 18.51 22.96 2.15
N PHE A 289 18.37 21.64 2.11
CA PHE A 289 19.25 20.79 1.33
C PHE A 289 19.01 20.92 -0.18
N SER A 290 20.09 20.84 -0.95
CA SER A 290 20.06 20.71 -2.41
C SER A 290 20.63 19.37 -2.88
N TYR A 291 19.86 18.63 -3.68
CA TYR A 291 20.35 17.45 -4.38
C TYR A 291 21.38 17.75 -5.48
N ALA A 292 21.42 19.00 -5.96
CA ALA A 292 22.42 19.44 -6.95
C ALA A 292 23.78 19.78 -6.32
N GLY A 293 23.89 19.78 -4.98
CA GLY A 293 25.13 20.07 -4.25
C GLY A 293 25.19 21.49 -3.67
N PRO A 294 26.37 21.90 -3.16
CA PRO A 294 26.56 23.22 -2.54
C PRO A 294 26.40 24.37 -3.55
N GLY A 295 26.08 25.56 -3.03
CA GLY A 295 25.88 26.77 -3.85
C GLY A 295 25.40 27.96 -3.02
N ASP A 296 25.22 29.10 -3.68
CA ASP A 296 24.95 30.41 -3.03
C ASP A 296 23.46 30.70 -2.80
N GLY A 297 22.59 29.70 -2.98
CA GLY A 297 21.16 29.80 -2.74
C GLY A 297 20.29 29.25 -3.85
N GLN A 298 19.01 29.13 -3.52
CA GLN A 298 18.01 28.47 -4.35
C GLN A 298 16.75 29.33 -4.50
N PRO A 299 15.94 29.11 -5.56
CA PRO A 299 14.60 29.70 -5.63
C PRO A 299 13.77 29.37 -4.38
N ARG A 300 13.23 30.41 -3.72
CA ARG A 300 12.45 30.24 -2.48
C ARG A 300 11.23 29.34 -2.66
N GLY A 301 10.50 29.49 -3.76
CA GLY A 301 9.24 28.76 -4.00
C GLY A 301 8.24 28.93 -2.84
N VAL A 302 7.81 27.82 -2.25
CA VAL A 302 6.91 27.77 -1.08
C VAL A 302 7.64 27.79 0.27
N ALA A 303 8.97 27.88 0.27
CA ALA A 303 9.76 27.89 1.49
C ALA A 303 9.41 29.08 2.39
N ARG A 304 9.27 28.81 3.70
CA ARG A 304 9.00 29.87 4.69
C ARG A 304 10.15 30.86 4.79
N CYS A 305 11.38 30.36 4.86
CA CYS A 305 12.59 31.18 4.94
C CYS A 305 13.28 31.33 3.57
N PRO A 306 14.10 32.38 3.37
CA PRO A 306 14.99 32.48 2.21
C PRO A 306 15.94 31.27 2.14
N ILE A 307 16.21 30.77 0.94
CA ILE A 307 17.16 29.67 0.74
C ILE A 307 18.49 30.25 0.27
N VAL A 308 19.42 30.43 1.21
CA VAL A 308 20.71 31.13 1.00
C VAL A 308 21.89 30.18 0.77
N THR A 309 21.64 28.87 0.73
CA THR A 309 22.65 27.82 0.51
C THR A 309 22.16 26.76 -0.47
N GLY A 310 23.11 26.02 -1.06
CA GLY A 310 22.85 24.95 -2.02
C GLY A 310 22.62 25.49 -3.44
N ALA A 311 22.97 24.69 -4.44
CA ALA A 311 22.68 25.02 -5.84
C ALA A 311 21.18 24.81 -6.14
N PRO A 312 20.58 25.55 -7.08
CA PRO A 312 19.22 25.25 -7.54
C PRO A 312 19.14 23.82 -8.09
N TYR A 313 18.14 23.05 -7.66
CA TYR A 313 17.91 21.68 -8.10
C TYR A 313 16.50 21.46 -8.63
N VAL A 314 16.37 20.46 -9.49
CA VAL A 314 15.15 20.03 -10.18
C VAL A 314 14.81 18.57 -9.82
N PRO A 315 13.61 18.07 -10.13
CA PRO A 315 13.23 16.68 -9.85
C PRO A 315 14.24 15.62 -10.27
N GLU A 316 14.90 15.82 -11.41
CA GLU A 316 15.89 14.91 -11.96
C GLU A 316 17.12 14.75 -11.04
N ASP A 317 17.49 15.78 -10.27
CA ASP A 317 18.61 15.72 -9.32
C ASP A 317 18.33 14.73 -8.17
N THR A 318 17.06 14.56 -7.79
CA THR A 318 16.66 13.59 -6.75
C THR A 318 16.79 12.13 -7.19
N GLN A 319 17.02 11.91 -8.49
CA GLN A 319 17.05 10.59 -9.12
C GLN A 319 18.49 10.12 -9.45
N ARG A 320 19.50 10.96 -9.17
CA ARG A 320 20.94 10.63 -9.30
C ARG A 320 21.35 9.48 -8.37
N PRO A 321 22.51 8.82 -8.58
CA PRO A 321 22.96 7.73 -7.70
C PRO A 321 22.96 8.11 -6.22
N VAL A 322 22.59 7.19 -5.32
CA VAL A 322 22.43 7.46 -3.89
C VAL A 322 23.72 7.99 -3.28
N ALA A 323 24.87 7.41 -3.67
CA ALA A 323 26.19 7.85 -3.22
C ALA A 323 26.46 9.34 -3.52
N GLU A 324 26.07 9.83 -4.70
CA GLU A 324 26.24 11.25 -5.05
C GLU A 324 25.36 12.16 -4.18
N GLN A 325 24.16 11.70 -3.82
CA GLN A 325 23.25 12.44 -2.94
C GLN A 325 23.78 12.48 -1.50
N VAL A 326 24.38 11.37 -1.03
CA VAL A 326 25.06 11.28 0.27
C VAL A 326 26.26 12.23 0.32
N ASP A 327 27.07 12.27 -0.74
CA ASP A 327 28.21 13.18 -0.85
C ASP A 327 27.75 14.65 -0.79
N ALA A 328 26.71 15.00 -1.56
CA ALA A 328 26.12 16.34 -1.54
C ALA A 328 25.57 16.73 -0.16
N PHE A 329 24.99 15.78 0.58
CA PHE A 329 24.52 16.00 1.95
C PHE A 329 25.69 16.29 2.89
N VAL A 330 26.72 15.43 2.89
CA VAL A 330 27.92 15.57 3.72
C VAL A 330 28.59 16.93 3.51
N GLU A 331 28.73 17.38 2.27
CA GLU A 331 29.31 18.69 1.97
C GLU A 331 28.48 19.85 2.54
N GLN A 332 27.15 19.78 2.42
CA GLN A 332 26.27 20.89 2.81
C GLN A 332 26.03 20.97 4.32
N VAL A 333 26.17 19.86 5.07
CA VAL A 333 26.02 19.91 6.53
C VAL A 333 27.32 20.30 7.25
N ARG A 334 28.49 20.15 6.62
CA ARG A 334 29.82 20.25 7.25
C ARG A 334 30.04 21.51 8.11
N ASP A 335 29.62 22.66 7.60
CA ASP A 335 29.90 23.97 8.21
C ASP A 335 28.67 24.61 8.87
N LEU A 336 27.59 23.85 9.06
CA LEU A 336 26.38 24.38 9.68
C LEU A 336 26.52 24.56 11.20
N PRO A 337 25.87 25.59 11.79
CA PRO A 337 25.93 25.83 13.23
C PRO A 337 25.34 24.67 14.06
N ARG A 338 26.09 24.21 15.06
CA ARG A 338 25.63 23.19 16.01
C ARG A 338 24.89 23.78 17.23
N PRO A 339 23.96 23.05 17.87
CA PRO A 339 23.48 21.72 17.50
C PRO A 339 22.73 21.69 16.17
N LEU A 340 22.98 20.69 15.32
CA LEU A 340 22.34 20.56 14.00
C LEU A 340 21.22 19.51 14.05
N VAL A 341 20.01 19.95 13.76
CA VAL A 341 18.84 19.08 13.54
C VAL A 341 18.62 18.91 12.04
N VAL A 342 18.48 17.66 11.57
CA VAL A 342 18.13 17.36 10.18
C VAL A 342 16.72 16.78 10.14
N ALA A 343 15.80 17.41 9.42
CA ALA A 343 14.49 16.84 9.14
C ALA A 343 14.45 16.32 7.70
N ALA A 344 14.40 15.00 7.56
CA ALA A 344 14.47 14.31 6.28
C ALA A 344 13.11 13.71 5.90
N HIS A 345 12.51 14.14 4.80
CA HIS A 345 11.20 13.67 4.35
C HIS A 345 11.28 12.64 3.24
N SER A 346 10.57 11.53 3.42
CA SER A 346 10.44 10.46 2.42
C SER A 346 11.82 9.95 2.00
N HIS A 347 12.14 9.97 0.70
CA HIS A 347 13.44 9.60 0.13
C HIS A 347 14.67 10.16 0.87
N ALA A 348 14.60 11.40 1.35
CA ALA A 348 15.73 12.04 2.05
C ALA A 348 16.16 11.28 3.32
N VAL A 349 15.25 10.47 3.90
CA VAL A 349 15.54 9.63 5.06
C VAL A 349 16.73 8.71 4.79
N TRP A 350 16.73 8.00 3.65
CA TRP A 350 17.81 7.06 3.34
C TRP A 350 19.14 7.77 3.14
N ILE A 351 19.13 8.95 2.51
CA ILE A 351 20.33 9.74 2.27
C ILE A 351 20.96 10.23 3.57
N ALA A 352 20.15 10.85 4.45
CA ALA A 352 20.62 11.35 5.73
C ALA A 352 21.06 10.22 6.65
N TRP A 353 20.27 9.14 6.73
CA TRP A 353 20.59 7.98 7.57
C TRP A 353 21.91 7.34 7.15
N GLN A 354 22.09 7.06 5.85
CA GLN A 354 23.32 6.45 5.35
C GLN A 354 24.55 7.29 5.66
N ALA A 355 24.49 8.60 5.41
CA ALA A 355 25.60 9.51 5.70
C ALA A 355 26.02 9.53 7.18
N ILE A 356 25.03 9.47 8.08
CA ILE A 356 25.26 9.50 9.53
C ILE A 356 25.75 8.13 10.02
N ALA A 357 25.13 7.03 9.58
CA ALA A 357 25.53 5.67 9.92
C ALA A 357 26.96 5.35 9.48
N GLU A 358 27.37 5.85 8.31
CA GLU A 358 28.75 5.73 7.81
C GLU A 358 29.74 6.68 8.52
N GLY A 359 29.29 7.49 9.47
CA GLY A 359 30.13 8.44 10.22
C GLY A 359 30.63 9.62 9.38
N ARG A 360 30.00 9.89 8.24
CA ARG A 360 30.42 10.93 7.28
C ARG A 360 29.81 12.30 7.59
N ALA A 361 28.77 12.36 8.42
CA ALA A 361 28.11 13.58 8.88
C ALA A 361 28.13 13.74 10.42
N PRO A 362 29.32 13.77 11.07
CA PRO A 362 29.46 13.77 12.54
C PRO A 362 28.92 15.04 13.23
N GLN A 363 28.56 16.07 12.48
CA GLN A 363 27.99 17.31 12.98
C GLN A 363 26.48 17.25 13.21
N VAL A 364 25.78 16.19 12.75
CA VAL A 364 24.33 16.04 12.96
C VAL A 364 24.08 15.54 14.38
N ASP A 365 23.39 16.34 15.18
CA ASP A 365 23.09 16.04 16.58
C ASP A 365 21.71 15.36 16.74
N ALA A 366 20.76 15.68 15.85
CA ALA A 366 19.46 15.02 15.83
C ALA A 366 18.91 14.82 14.41
N LEU A 367 18.25 13.68 14.19
CA LEU A 367 17.64 13.30 12.94
C LEU A 367 16.13 13.06 13.12
N VAL A 368 15.32 13.84 12.41
CA VAL A 368 13.86 13.70 12.35
C VAL A 368 13.49 13.07 11.02
N LEU A 369 13.07 11.80 11.07
CA LEU A 369 12.59 11.06 9.92
C LEU A 369 11.11 11.35 9.70
N VAL A 370 10.79 11.96 8.57
CA VAL A 370 9.42 12.33 8.23
C VAL A 370 8.90 11.37 7.18
N GLY A 371 7.97 10.50 7.58
CA GLY A 371 7.43 9.44 6.75
C GLY A 371 8.49 8.44 6.26
N PRO A 372 9.32 7.85 7.15
CA PRO A 372 10.23 6.79 6.74
C PRO A 372 9.46 5.55 6.30
N PHE A 373 10.02 4.80 5.35
CA PHE A 373 9.60 3.44 5.05
C PHE A 373 10.66 2.47 5.60
N PRO A 374 10.37 1.75 6.69
CA PRO A 374 11.29 0.77 7.28
C PRO A 374 11.67 -0.37 6.32
N GLU A 375 10.85 -0.59 5.30
CA GLU A 375 10.98 -1.73 4.40
C GLU A 375 10.47 -1.47 2.98
N SER A 376 11.00 -2.23 2.02
CA SER A 376 10.59 -2.24 0.61
C SER A 376 10.51 -3.69 0.06
N PRO A 377 9.58 -4.53 0.53
CA PRO A 377 9.62 -5.98 0.29
C PRO A 377 9.17 -6.43 -1.12
N VAL A 378 8.82 -5.48 -1.99
CA VAL A 378 8.43 -5.74 -3.38
C VAL A 378 9.35 -4.91 -4.26
N GLY A 379 10.04 -5.57 -5.18
CA GLY A 379 10.91 -4.93 -6.17
C GLY A 379 10.36 -5.04 -7.58
N TYR A 380 11.15 -4.59 -8.55
CA TYR A 380 10.90 -4.78 -9.97
C TYR A 380 12.24 -4.87 -10.72
N PRO A 381 12.39 -5.79 -11.69
CA PRO A 381 13.67 -5.97 -12.35
C PRO A 381 13.97 -4.84 -13.33
N PRO A 382 15.25 -4.58 -13.67
CA PRO A 382 15.65 -3.65 -14.72
C PRO A 382 14.97 -3.94 -16.07
N ALA A 383 14.92 -2.92 -16.94
CA ALA A 383 14.24 -3.03 -18.22
C ALA A 383 14.87 -4.12 -19.11
N GLY A 384 14.04 -5.04 -19.60
CA GLY A 384 14.45 -6.10 -20.51
C GLY A 384 15.02 -7.36 -19.86
N GLU A 385 15.14 -7.41 -18.52
CA GLU A 385 15.62 -8.59 -17.81
C GLU A 385 14.51 -9.61 -17.52
N ASP A 386 14.79 -10.90 -17.80
CA ASP A 386 13.90 -12.03 -17.51
C ASP A 386 14.04 -12.45 -16.04
N ALA A 387 13.43 -11.68 -15.14
CA ALA A 387 13.44 -11.93 -13.70
C ALA A 387 12.04 -11.78 -13.07
N THR A 388 11.87 -12.32 -11.86
CA THR A 388 10.63 -12.25 -11.08
C THR A 388 10.04 -10.84 -11.10
N GLY A 389 8.74 -10.73 -11.39
CA GLY A 389 8.05 -9.43 -11.46
C GLY A 389 8.22 -8.66 -12.77
N ARG A 390 8.89 -9.22 -13.79
CA ARG A 390 9.13 -8.56 -15.08
C ARG A 390 7.87 -7.95 -15.69
N VAL A 391 6.78 -8.70 -15.75
CA VAL A 391 5.55 -8.20 -16.39
C VAL A 391 4.98 -6.99 -15.66
N ALA A 392 5.00 -7.01 -14.33
CA ALA A 392 4.56 -5.87 -13.53
C ALA A 392 5.53 -4.68 -13.65
N GLY A 393 6.85 -4.93 -13.74
CA GLY A 393 7.86 -3.91 -14.02
C GLY A 393 7.71 -3.25 -15.39
N ASP A 394 7.47 -4.03 -16.44
CA ASP A 394 7.19 -3.52 -17.79
C ASP A 394 5.93 -2.63 -17.81
N LEU A 395 4.86 -3.09 -17.14
CA LEU A 395 3.62 -2.32 -17.01
C LEU A 395 3.81 -1.06 -16.16
N LEU A 396 4.62 -1.12 -15.11
CA LEU A 396 4.99 0.03 -14.27
C LEU A 396 5.65 1.09 -15.14
N ARG A 397 6.68 0.73 -15.92
CA ARG A 397 7.37 1.65 -16.85
C ARG A 397 6.41 2.28 -17.87
N MET A 398 5.42 1.52 -18.33
CA MET A 398 4.40 2.03 -19.24
C MET A 398 3.44 3.02 -18.58
N LEU A 399 3.12 2.83 -17.29
CA LEU A 399 2.10 3.60 -16.58
C LEU A 399 2.67 4.81 -15.82
N VAL A 400 3.94 4.79 -15.43
CA VAL A 400 4.60 5.90 -14.74
C VAL A 400 4.51 7.23 -15.52
N PRO A 401 4.71 7.29 -16.84
CA PRO A 401 4.52 8.53 -17.61
C PRO A 401 3.09 9.09 -17.57
N VAL A 402 2.07 8.27 -17.26
CA VAL A 402 0.70 8.76 -17.06
C VAL A 402 0.60 9.53 -15.74
N ALA A 403 1.44 9.22 -14.75
CA ALA A 403 1.54 9.97 -13.50
C ALA A 403 2.19 11.35 -13.69
N ASP A 404 3.02 11.55 -14.72
CA ASP A 404 3.56 12.87 -15.09
C ASP A 404 2.44 13.87 -15.41
N LEU A 405 1.31 13.39 -15.97
CA LEU A 405 0.13 14.21 -16.22
C LEU A 405 -0.54 14.73 -14.94
N MET A 406 -0.16 14.19 -13.78
CA MET A 406 -0.61 14.57 -12.44
C MET A 406 0.52 15.13 -11.57
N ASP A 407 1.55 15.73 -12.20
CA ASP A 407 2.71 16.36 -11.57
C ASP A 407 3.58 15.41 -10.71
N PHE A 408 3.58 14.11 -11.02
CA PHE A 408 4.49 13.14 -10.41
C PHE A 408 5.48 12.63 -11.45
N ARG A 409 6.64 13.30 -11.57
CA ARG A 409 7.73 12.92 -12.47
C ARG A 409 8.68 11.96 -11.78
N PHE A 410 8.47 10.68 -12.00
CA PHE A 410 9.30 9.62 -11.48
C PHE A 410 9.85 8.82 -12.64
N ASP A 411 11.14 8.50 -12.63
CA ASP A 411 11.74 7.57 -13.59
C ASP A 411 12.08 6.27 -12.86
N ALA A 412 11.39 5.20 -13.26
CA ALA A 412 11.55 3.88 -12.66
C ALA A 412 12.94 3.27 -12.93
N ASP A 413 13.64 3.75 -13.96
CA ASP A 413 14.96 3.27 -14.35
C ASP A 413 16.08 4.25 -13.95
N ALA A 414 15.76 5.30 -13.19
CA ALA A 414 16.79 6.18 -12.66
C ALA A 414 17.64 5.47 -11.59
N PRO A 415 18.94 5.84 -11.45
CA PRO A 415 19.85 5.20 -10.52
C PRO A 415 19.31 5.07 -9.10
N ALA A 416 18.77 6.14 -8.51
CA ALA A 416 18.23 6.10 -7.15
C ALA A 416 17.04 5.14 -7.01
N ALA A 417 16.17 5.08 -8.01
CA ALA A 417 15.01 4.19 -8.01
C ALA A 417 15.45 2.72 -8.08
N LEU A 418 16.46 2.42 -8.92
CA LEU A 418 17.01 1.07 -9.02
C LEU A 418 17.74 0.64 -7.73
N GLU A 419 18.52 1.54 -7.14
CA GLU A 419 19.28 1.28 -5.91
C GLU A 419 18.38 1.09 -4.69
N LEU A 420 17.29 1.86 -4.56
CA LEU A 420 16.45 1.87 -3.35
C LEU A 420 15.17 1.03 -3.44
N LEU A 421 14.56 0.94 -4.63
CA LEU A 421 13.18 0.42 -4.81
C LEU A 421 13.10 -0.81 -5.71
N ALA A 422 13.95 -0.92 -6.73
CA ALA A 422 13.91 -2.05 -7.66
C ALA A 422 14.38 -3.35 -7.01
N THR A 423 15.33 -3.26 -6.08
CA THR A 423 15.80 -4.41 -5.29
C THR A 423 14.99 -4.52 -4.00
N PRO A 424 14.30 -5.66 -3.77
CA PRO A 424 13.55 -5.86 -2.53
C PRO A 424 14.44 -5.65 -1.30
N ASN A 425 13.96 -4.83 -0.37
CA ASN A 425 14.58 -4.50 0.91
C ASN A 425 15.89 -3.70 0.87
N ALA A 426 16.34 -3.19 -0.27
CA ALA A 426 17.56 -2.37 -0.32
C ALA A 426 17.46 -1.11 0.57
N ALA A 427 16.30 -0.45 0.56
CA ALA A 427 15.99 0.64 1.49
C ALA A 427 16.03 0.23 2.97
N SER A 428 15.60 -1.01 3.28
CA SER A 428 15.64 -1.58 4.63
C SER A 428 17.07 -1.79 5.10
N GLU A 429 17.97 -2.22 4.21
CA GLU A 429 19.39 -2.47 4.53
C GLU A 429 20.11 -1.19 4.96
N ILE A 430 19.77 -0.04 4.36
CA ILE A 430 20.28 1.27 4.79
C ILE A 430 19.83 1.57 6.23
N LEU A 431 18.54 1.41 6.51
CA LEU A 431 17.96 1.71 7.84
C LEU A 431 18.34 0.70 8.92
N ALA A 432 18.84 -0.48 8.53
CA ALA A 432 19.38 -1.47 9.45
C ALA A 432 20.79 -1.12 9.94
N GLN A 433 21.48 -0.17 9.30
CA GLN A 433 22.80 0.27 9.75
C GLN A 433 22.69 1.04 11.08
N PRO A 434 23.53 0.73 12.08
CA PRO A 434 23.49 1.41 13.36
C PRO A 434 23.94 2.86 13.22
N LEU A 435 23.24 3.76 13.92
CA LEU A 435 23.67 5.15 14.05
C LEU A 435 24.63 5.33 15.25
N PRO A 436 25.49 6.37 15.24
CA PRO A 436 26.29 6.74 16.40
C PRO A 436 25.42 7.02 17.64
N GLU A 437 25.90 6.64 18.83
CA GLU A 437 25.13 6.72 20.09
C GLU A 437 24.75 8.15 20.49
N ASP A 438 25.49 9.15 20.01
CA ASP A 438 25.28 10.57 20.30
C ASP A 438 24.23 11.22 19.38
N VAL A 439 23.78 10.54 18.32
CA VAL A 439 22.75 11.05 17.42
C VAL A 439 21.36 10.65 17.92
N ARG A 440 20.54 11.65 18.24
CA ARG A 440 19.16 11.44 18.66
C ARG A 440 18.25 11.29 17.45
N VAL A 441 17.37 10.29 17.43
CA VAL A 441 16.51 10.04 16.27
C VAL A 441 15.03 9.94 16.62
N LEU A 442 14.21 10.66 15.85
CA LEU A 442 12.75 10.61 15.88
C LEU A 442 12.19 10.08 14.57
N SER A 443 11.27 9.12 14.64
CA SER A 443 10.51 8.62 13.49
C SER A 443 9.05 9.10 13.53
N VAL A 444 8.61 9.83 12.50
CA VAL A 444 7.23 10.32 12.37
C VAL A 444 6.55 9.74 11.15
N THR A 445 5.74 8.70 11.36
CA THR A 445 5.08 7.94 10.29
C THR A 445 3.68 8.46 9.97
N SER A 446 3.25 8.34 8.72
CA SER A 446 1.86 8.55 8.30
C SER A 446 1.04 7.26 8.41
N ALA A 447 -0.16 7.37 9.00
CA ALA A 447 -1.11 6.26 9.08
C ALA A 447 -1.62 5.81 7.69
N THR A 448 -1.51 6.65 6.65
CA THR A 448 -1.91 6.25 5.29
C THR A 448 -0.93 5.29 4.65
N ASP A 449 0.28 5.18 5.21
CA ASP A 449 1.40 4.44 4.62
C ASP A 449 1.56 3.06 5.23
N LEU A 450 0.86 2.79 6.34
CA LEU A 450 0.83 1.49 7.02
C LEU A 450 0.61 0.29 6.09
N PRO A 451 -0.24 0.35 5.03
CA PRO A 451 -0.37 -0.75 4.10
C PRO A 451 0.89 -1.16 3.34
N LEU A 452 1.86 -0.26 3.28
CA LEU A 452 3.15 -0.42 2.62
C LEU A 452 4.27 -0.78 3.60
N MET A 453 3.93 -0.96 4.88
CA MET A 453 4.84 -1.31 5.97
C MET A 453 4.39 -2.64 6.60
N PRO A 454 4.47 -3.74 5.84
CA PRO A 454 3.92 -5.03 6.25
C PRO A 454 4.46 -5.55 7.61
N ASN A 455 5.72 -5.39 7.95
CA ASN A 455 6.31 -5.75 9.24
C ASN A 455 6.18 -4.64 10.30
N GLY A 456 5.53 -3.53 9.96
CA GLY A 456 5.18 -2.45 10.88
C GLY A 456 5.98 -1.18 10.64
N TRP A 457 5.58 -0.13 11.34
CA TRP A 457 6.09 1.23 11.15
C TRP A 457 7.24 1.60 12.09
N ARG A 458 7.57 0.74 13.05
CA ARG A 458 8.65 0.96 14.02
C ARG A 458 9.97 0.54 13.37
N LEU A 459 10.98 1.38 13.47
CA LEU A 459 12.31 1.05 12.98
C LEU A 459 12.99 0.08 13.97
N ALA A 460 13.41 -1.08 13.48
CA ALA A 460 14.16 -2.04 14.30
C ALA A 460 15.59 -1.53 14.51
N GLY A 461 16.19 -1.76 15.68
CA GLY A 461 17.64 -1.58 15.87
C GLY A 461 18.12 -0.71 17.04
N GLY A 462 17.23 -0.16 17.87
CA GLY A 462 17.62 0.57 19.09
C GLY A 462 18.29 1.94 18.87
N SER A 463 18.66 2.29 17.63
CA SER A 463 19.18 3.60 17.24
C SER A 463 18.11 4.69 17.13
N VAL A 464 16.83 4.35 17.28
CA VAL A 464 15.71 5.32 17.28
C VAL A 464 15.25 5.58 18.70
N GLU A 465 15.38 6.83 19.14
CA GLU A 465 14.98 7.26 20.48
C GLU A 465 13.46 7.21 20.65
N ALA A 466 12.71 7.62 19.62
CA ALA A 466 11.25 7.61 19.64
C ALA A 466 10.62 7.31 18.27
N ASP A 467 9.72 6.32 18.26
CA ASP A 467 8.80 6.04 17.16
C ASP A 467 7.42 6.65 17.48
N VAL A 468 7.03 7.69 16.75
CA VAL A 468 5.76 8.41 16.96
C VAL A 468 4.58 7.61 16.41
N CYS A 469 3.53 7.49 17.22
CA CYS A 469 2.28 6.86 16.81
C CYS A 469 1.78 7.38 15.44
N PRO A 470 1.56 6.51 14.42
CA PRO A 470 1.34 6.93 13.04
C PRO A 470 0.29 8.03 12.90
N LEU A 471 0.65 9.21 12.40
CA LEU A 471 -0.22 10.38 12.35
C LEU A 471 -1.29 10.21 11.27
N ARG A 472 -2.54 10.65 11.55
CA ARG A 472 -3.66 10.59 10.58
C ARG A 472 -3.56 11.71 9.54
N VAL A 473 -2.47 11.71 8.80
CA VAL A 473 -2.05 12.73 7.84
C VAL A 473 -1.50 12.01 6.61
N PRO A 474 -1.91 12.38 5.39
CA PRO A 474 -1.29 11.81 4.19
C PRO A 474 0.21 12.09 4.14
N HIS A 475 0.99 11.11 3.69
CA HIS A 475 2.46 11.17 3.55
C HIS A 475 3.05 12.54 3.17
N PRO A 476 2.63 13.19 2.06
CA PRO A 476 3.25 14.44 1.63
C PRO A 476 2.97 15.60 2.58
N TYR A 477 1.92 15.55 3.39
CA TYR A 477 1.54 16.67 4.25
C TYR A 477 2.06 16.54 5.68
N LEU A 478 2.77 15.47 6.04
CA LEU A 478 3.31 15.29 7.39
C LEU A 478 4.02 16.56 7.93
N PRO A 479 4.97 17.18 7.21
CA PRO A 479 5.77 18.28 7.76
C PRO A 479 4.98 19.54 8.11
N ILE A 480 3.82 19.74 7.46
CA ILE A 480 3.00 20.96 7.59
C ILE A 480 1.82 20.80 8.54
N ARG A 481 1.73 19.65 9.24
CA ARG A 481 0.62 19.43 10.18
C ARG A 481 1.03 19.73 11.61
N PRO A 482 0.12 20.33 12.39
CA PRO A 482 0.34 20.58 13.81
C PRO A 482 0.79 19.36 14.63
N ALA A 483 0.28 18.17 14.30
CA ALA A 483 0.65 16.93 15.00
C ALA A 483 2.14 16.59 14.80
N PHE A 484 2.71 16.89 13.63
CA PHE A 484 4.14 16.74 13.37
C PHE A 484 4.94 17.73 14.24
N THR A 485 4.60 19.02 14.18
CA THR A 485 5.26 20.07 14.99
C THR A 485 5.27 19.72 16.47
N ARG A 486 4.15 19.22 16.99
CA ARG A 486 4.02 18.84 18.39
C ARG A 486 5.00 17.72 18.77
N GLU A 487 5.03 16.64 18.02
CA GLU A 487 5.90 15.49 18.33
C GLU A 487 7.39 15.81 18.14
N VAL A 488 7.73 16.63 17.14
CA VAL A 488 9.10 17.12 16.97
C VAL A 488 9.53 17.99 18.14
N ASN A 489 8.69 18.92 18.62
CA ASN A 489 9.01 19.71 19.80
C ASN A 489 9.20 18.84 21.04
N ARG A 490 8.28 17.90 21.31
CA ARG A 490 8.40 16.95 22.43
C ARG A 490 9.75 16.22 22.39
N PHE A 491 10.09 15.67 21.23
CA PHE A 491 11.38 15.02 21.02
C PHE A 491 12.55 15.96 21.29
N LEU A 492 12.58 17.15 20.69
CA LEU A 492 13.67 18.10 20.90
C LEU A 492 13.77 18.56 22.37
N ASP A 493 12.66 18.59 23.10
CA ASP A 493 12.56 18.91 24.53
C ASP A 493 12.86 17.71 25.46
N GLY A 494 13.14 16.52 24.91
CA GLY A 494 13.41 15.31 25.69
C GLY A 494 12.16 14.70 26.34
N GLU A 495 10.98 15.07 25.87
CA GLU A 495 9.71 14.52 26.30
C GLU A 495 9.36 13.24 25.53
N PRO A 496 8.74 12.23 26.18
CA PRO A 496 8.35 10.99 25.51
C PRO A 496 7.27 11.25 24.43
N PRO A 497 7.16 10.42 23.39
CA PRO A 497 6.11 10.55 22.37
C PRO A 497 4.72 10.36 22.99
N MET A 498 3.68 10.87 22.32
CA MET A 498 2.31 10.66 22.78
C MET A 498 1.93 9.16 22.77
N PRO A 499 1.10 8.70 23.72
CA PRO A 499 0.68 7.30 23.78
C PRO A 499 -0.01 6.83 22.49
N CYS A 500 0.36 5.65 22.02
CA CYS A 500 -0.26 5.08 20.82
C CYS A 500 -1.40 4.12 21.20
N PRO A 501 -2.65 4.39 20.78
CA PRO A 501 -3.74 3.48 21.07
C PRO A 501 -3.60 2.20 20.25
N VAL A 502 -3.98 1.06 20.86
CA VAL A 502 -3.85 -0.28 20.27
C VAL A 502 -4.48 -0.39 18.88
N TRP A 503 -5.59 0.33 18.64
CA TRP A 503 -6.27 0.30 17.35
C TRP A 503 -5.46 0.91 16.20
N ARG A 504 -4.42 1.73 16.47
CA ARG A 504 -3.62 2.40 15.43
C ARG A 504 -2.87 1.41 14.55
N ASP A 505 -2.39 0.33 15.15
CA ASP A 505 -1.61 -0.70 14.47
C ASP A 505 -2.49 -1.63 13.62
N TRP A 506 -3.82 -1.59 13.76
CA TRP A 506 -4.75 -2.45 12.99
C TRP A 506 -4.82 -2.11 11.51
N GLY A 507 -4.31 -0.95 11.08
CA GLY A 507 -4.23 -0.61 9.66
C GLY A 507 -3.48 -1.67 8.86
N VAL A 508 -2.36 -2.16 9.41
CA VAL A 508 -1.47 -3.17 8.79
C VAL A 508 -2.17 -4.53 8.57
N PRO A 509 -2.67 -5.23 9.61
CA PRO A 509 -3.31 -6.54 9.42
C PRO A 509 -4.59 -6.46 8.59
N LEU A 510 -5.27 -5.31 8.55
CA LEU A 510 -6.46 -5.12 7.71
C LEU A 510 -6.13 -4.95 6.23
N SER A 511 -4.97 -4.36 5.90
CA SER A 511 -4.59 -4.06 4.52
C SER A 511 -3.72 -5.12 3.86
N ARG A 512 -2.84 -5.80 4.62
CA ARG A 512 -1.90 -6.81 4.09
C ARG A 512 -2.56 -7.92 3.24
N PRO A 513 -3.76 -8.44 3.56
CA PRO A 513 -4.42 -9.43 2.71
C PRO A 513 -4.73 -8.94 1.28
N PHE A 514 -4.86 -7.63 1.08
CA PHE A 514 -5.12 -7.06 -0.24
C PHE A 514 -3.86 -6.67 -1.00
N GLY A 515 -2.74 -6.51 -0.32
CA GLY A 515 -1.46 -6.17 -0.94
C GLY A 515 -0.87 -7.28 -1.82
N THR A 516 0.15 -6.91 -2.56
CA THR A 516 0.92 -7.80 -3.44
C THR A 516 1.70 -8.83 -2.60
N PRO A 517 1.79 -10.11 -3.02
CA PRO A 517 2.61 -11.08 -2.31
C PRO A 517 4.08 -10.61 -2.30
N PRO A 518 4.75 -10.57 -1.13
CA PRO A 518 6.14 -10.13 -1.05
C PRO A 518 7.06 -11.11 -1.80
N ASP A 519 8.23 -10.63 -2.18
CA ASP A 519 9.30 -11.52 -2.62
C ASP A 519 9.80 -12.30 -1.40
N GLU A 520 10.00 -13.61 -1.55
CA GLU A 520 10.58 -14.43 -0.50
C GLU A 520 12.07 -14.10 -0.44
N ALA A 521 12.53 -13.56 0.69
CA ALA A 521 13.95 -13.34 0.97
C ALA A 521 14.67 -14.67 1.24
#